data_AF-A0A0D5NDI6-F1
#
_entry.id   AF-A0A0D5NDI6-F1
#
_cell.length_a   1.000
_cell.length_b   1.000
_cell.length_c   1.000
_cell.angle_alpha   90.00
_cell.angle_beta   90.00
_cell.angle_gamma   90.00
#
_symmetry.space_group_name_H-M   'P 1'
#
loop_
_entity.id
_entity.type
_entity.pdbx_description
1 polymer ?
#
loop_
_entity_poly.entity_id
_entity_poly.type
_entity_poly.pdbx_seq_one_letter_code
_entity_poly.pdbx_strand_id
1 'polypeptide(L)'
;MKWKVAIVFMLAVLLLASTWAYHHRSEAVYDRIIHQRGYVVSLVKEHISSEFFLRPEWIPERNGDEKQLNLVIDDKFGTKIILEKIGKRERDFFIQLNAIPYPNRKLGQLLLTSFITPDGSFTTSGNFDRWVVTDPAGQDILHRNFGTGNGPGNISSIFIDDPYRDKFEQGAYVRFSGYNLYGYQQLDGELETYWIPILFLGLLLVLVALYRRRSVQENWLGWKLVGYLFLGGFTLSINEVKLPLGFTVYLLLFRKLKPNSKIKNKAALLGLLVYVSQLLVPAFAGMVDWHPREMAIRNVSIEQLGMDGVWKTVTAQAPVSKQAKLLSYEMVLSSRGEVLELTFRLVERDEGRFIHTDAVYDVQEQILTLKRSSTDQWLQYNRQISAEHFFARVVELHLMNLRSAGDHPYVKLELMEDGTPVNYGIKEGHKFGVDEKGVYEIVNEQLPVTGNWISACGFRVYAEHYSGCEDRVDYLFDIVGEGRWDGVPEANQVQ
;
A
#
# COMPACT_ATOMS: atom_id res chain seq x y z
N MET A 1 26.27 46.72 0.11
CA MET A 1 25.15 46.08 -0.64
C MET A 1 25.31 44.55 -0.81
N LYS A 2 26.53 43.98 -0.88
CA LYS A 2 26.75 42.52 -1.08
C LYS A 2 26.22 41.64 0.07
N TRP A 3 26.39 42.05 1.32
CA TRP A 3 25.99 41.25 2.48
C TRP A 3 24.47 41.17 2.71
N LYS A 4 23.72 42.26 2.50
CA LYS A 4 22.25 42.29 2.65
C LYS A 4 21.54 41.30 1.71
N VAL A 5 22.01 41.16 0.47
CA VAL A 5 21.45 40.19 -0.48
C VAL A 5 21.78 38.75 -0.08
N ALA A 6 22.98 38.50 0.45
CA ALA A 6 23.36 37.18 0.95
C ALA A 6 22.53 36.76 2.17
N ILE A 7 22.23 37.70 3.09
CA ILE A 7 21.38 37.45 4.26
C ILE A 7 19.95 37.10 3.83
N VAL A 8 19.34 37.89 2.93
CA VAL A 8 17.98 37.60 2.44
C VAL A 8 17.92 36.23 1.77
N PHE A 9 18.94 35.86 1.00
CA PHE A 9 19.03 34.53 0.39
C PHE A 9 19.16 33.42 1.43
N MET A 10 20.05 33.57 2.41
CA MET A 10 20.23 32.60 3.49
C MET A 10 18.93 32.39 4.28
N LEU A 11 18.21 33.48 4.59
CA LEU A 11 16.91 33.40 5.27
C LEU A 11 15.85 32.69 4.40
N ALA A 12 15.82 32.94 3.09
CA ALA A 12 14.90 32.24 2.19
C ALA A 12 15.21 30.73 2.10
N VAL A 13 16.50 30.35 2.04
CA VAL A 13 16.92 28.94 2.07
C VAL A 13 16.58 28.29 3.40
N LEU A 14 16.81 28.98 4.53
CA LEU A 14 16.45 28.50 5.87
C LEU A 14 14.93 28.32 6.01
N LEU A 15 14.14 29.26 5.49
CA LEU A 15 12.68 29.16 5.47
C LEU A 15 12.23 27.93 4.67
N LEU A 16 12.73 27.76 3.43
CA LEU A 16 12.41 26.62 2.58
C LEU A 16 12.83 25.29 3.22
N ALA A 17 14.03 25.24 3.83
CA ALA A 17 14.52 24.05 4.52
C ALA A 17 13.69 23.73 5.78
N SER A 18 13.25 24.76 6.52
CA SER A 18 12.42 24.59 7.71
C SER A 18 11.00 24.13 7.34
N THR A 19 10.40 24.72 6.31
CA THR A 19 9.10 24.31 5.76
C THR A 19 9.18 22.88 5.22
N TRP A 20 10.26 22.55 4.48
CA TRP A 20 10.51 21.19 4.02
C TRP A 20 10.62 20.24 5.23
N ALA A 21 11.49 20.53 6.21
CA ALA A 21 11.66 19.70 7.39
C ALA A 21 10.34 19.49 8.15
N TYR A 22 9.50 20.52 8.26
CA TYR A 22 8.19 20.46 8.91
C TYR A 22 7.22 19.51 8.18
N HIS A 23 7.04 19.68 6.87
CA HIS A 23 6.15 18.82 6.06
C HIS A 23 6.62 17.36 5.98
N HIS A 24 7.88 17.13 6.29
CA HIS A 24 8.55 15.83 6.21
C HIS A 24 8.74 15.14 7.57
N ARG A 25 8.20 15.71 8.65
CA ARG A 25 8.08 15.04 9.97
C ARG A 25 7.05 13.90 9.88
N SER A 26 7.28 12.82 10.64
CA SER A 26 6.38 11.66 10.68
C SER A 26 4.95 12.04 11.04
N GLU A 27 4.75 12.96 12.00
CA GLU A 27 3.44 13.46 12.40
C GLU A 27 2.70 14.17 11.26
N ALA A 28 3.42 14.99 10.47
CA ALA A 28 2.83 15.70 9.33
C ALA A 28 2.51 14.74 8.17
N VAL A 29 3.31 13.69 8.00
CA VAL A 29 3.04 12.62 7.02
C VAL A 29 1.81 11.83 7.45
N TYR A 30 1.76 11.44 8.72
CA TYR A 30 0.60 10.78 9.33
C TYR A 30 -0.67 11.61 9.15
N ASP A 31 -0.66 12.90 9.50
CA ASP A 31 -1.81 13.78 9.32
C ASP A 31 -2.30 13.82 7.87
N ARG A 32 -1.39 13.84 6.89
CA ARG A 32 -1.75 13.82 5.47
C ARG A 32 -2.33 12.49 5.03
N ILE A 33 -1.78 11.36 5.49
CA ILE A 33 -2.32 10.03 5.19
C ILE A 33 -3.74 9.92 5.74
N ILE A 34 -3.91 10.27 7.00
CA ILE A 34 -5.16 10.14 7.75
C ILE A 34 -6.27 11.00 7.14
N HIS A 35 -5.96 12.23 6.72
CA HIS A 35 -6.89 13.11 6.01
C HIS A 35 -6.88 12.94 4.48
N GLN A 36 -6.23 11.89 3.96
CA GLN A 36 -6.14 11.57 2.52
C GLN A 36 -5.65 12.73 1.64
N ARG A 37 -4.79 13.61 2.19
CA ARG A 37 -4.23 14.77 1.47
C ARG A 37 -3.03 14.33 0.64
N GLY A 38 -3.28 13.96 -0.62
CA GLY A 38 -2.24 13.47 -1.52
C GLY A 38 -1.87 12.01 -1.29
N TYR A 39 -2.74 11.26 -0.60
CA TYR A 39 -2.59 9.82 -0.35
C TYR A 39 -3.89 9.10 -0.67
N VAL A 40 -3.78 7.92 -1.26
CA VAL A 40 -4.84 6.91 -1.27
C VAL A 40 -4.63 6.04 -0.04
N VAL A 41 -5.71 5.79 0.70
CA VAL A 41 -5.69 4.94 1.89
C VAL A 41 -6.79 3.91 1.77
N SER A 42 -6.45 2.64 2.01
CA SER A 42 -7.36 1.51 1.83
C SER A 42 -7.29 0.57 3.03
N LEU A 43 -8.45 0.15 3.51
CA LEU A 43 -8.55 -0.84 4.58
C LEU A 43 -8.10 -2.21 4.04
N VAL A 44 -7.09 -2.78 4.69
CA VAL A 44 -6.52 -4.08 4.34
C VAL A 44 -7.16 -5.18 5.18
N LYS A 45 -7.20 -4.99 6.50
CA LYS A 45 -7.72 -6.01 7.43
C LYS A 45 -8.23 -5.38 8.71
N GLU A 46 -9.37 -5.87 9.20
CA GLU A 46 -9.92 -5.50 10.50
C GLU A 46 -9.44 -6.46 11.59
N HIS A 47 -9.56 -6.05 12.84
CA HIS A 47 -9.32 -6.88 14.02
C HIS A 47 -7.91 -7.45 14.16
N ILE A 48 -6.90 -6.71 13.71
CA ILE A 48 -5.51 -7.02 14.06
C ILE A 48 -5.37 -6.94 15.58
N SER A 49 -4.79 -8.00 16.16
CA SER A 49 -4.71 -8.16 17.60
C SER A 49 -3.30 -8.08 18.13
N SER A 50 -3.14 -7.52 19.33
CA SER A 50 -1.89 -7.53 20.08
C SER A 50 -2.15 -8.02 21.49
N GLU A 51 -1.19 -8.75 22.04
CA GLU A 51 -1.31 -9.43 23.32
C GLU A 51 -0.08 -9.16 24.19
N PHE A 52 -0.31 -9.01 25.49
CA PHE A 52 0.76 -8.85 26.46
C PHE A 52 0.37 -9.44 27.81
N PHE A 53 1.37 -9.80 28.60
CA PHE A 53 1.17 -10.24 29.98
C PHE A 53 1.16 -9.03 30.93
N LEU A 54 0.02 -8.76 31.54
CA LEU A 54 -0.17 -7.75 32.57
C LEU A 54 0.36 -8.29 33.91
N ARG A 55 1.40 -7.64 34.43
CA ARG A 55 1.98 -8.02 35.71
C ARG A 55 1.20 -7.41 36.89
N PRO A 56 0.97 -8.16 37.98
CA PRO A 56 0.25 -7.65 39.16
C PRO A 56 0.84 -6.36 39.70
N GLU A 57 2.17 -6.25 39.74
CA GLU A 57 2.87 -5.09 40.28
C GLU A 57 2.65 -3.80 39.47
N TRP A 58 2.07 -3.88 38.27
CA TRP A 58 1.74 -2.70 37.47
C TRP A 58 0.38 -2.09 37.83
N ILE A 59 -0.47 -2.81 38.56
CA ILE A 59 -1.81 -2.34 38.95
C ILE A 59 -1.65 -1.45 40.21
N PRO A 60 -2.01 -0.15 40.17
CA PRO A 60 -1.88 0.71 41.35
C PRO A 60 -2.84 0.31 42.48
N GLU A 61 -2.45 0.58 43.72
CA GLU A 61 -3.26 0.27 44.91
C GLU A 61 -4.15 1.44 45.36
N ARG A 62 -3.70 2.68 45.19
CA ARG A 62 -4.40 3.85 45.72
C ARG A 62 -5.19 4.57 44.63
N ASN A 63 -6.36 5.05 45.01
CA ASN A 63 -7.20 5.86 44.13
C ASN A 63 -6.45 7.13 43.70
N GLY A 64 -6.41 7.38 42.39
CA GLY A 64 -5.70 8.50 41.79
C GLY A 64 -4.26 8.19 41.38
N ASP A 65 -3.71 7.03 41.75
CA ASP A 65 -2.38 6.64 41.31
C ASP A 65 -2.41 6.21 39.83
N GLU A 66 -1.45 6.73 39.05
CA GLU A 66 -1.18 6.30 37.68
C GLU A 66 0.28 5.86 37.56
N LYS A 67 0.52 4.71 36.95
CA LYS A 67 1.85 4.24 36.56
C LYS A 67 2.03 4.44 35.05
N GLN A 68 2.95 5.34 34.70
CA GLN A 68 3.40 5.55 33.32
C GLN A 68 4.40 4.44 32.97
N LEU A 69 4.01 3.55 32.06
CA LEU A 69 4.80 2.37 31.70
C LEU A 69 5.59 2.61 30.42
N ASN A 70 4.95 3.18 29.39
CA ASN A 70 5.53 3.41 28.06
C ASN A 70 6.25 2.17 27.48
N LEU A 71 5.68 0.99 27.71
CA LEU A 71 6.26 -0.28 27.26
C LEU A 71 5.78 -0.58 25.84
N VAL A 72 6.70 -0.80 24.91
CA VAL A 72 6.36 -1.31 23.57
C VAL A 72 5.99 -2.79 23.73
N ILE A 73 4.70 -3.12 23.56
CA ILE A 73 4.19 -4.49 23.68
C ILE A 73 4.18 -5.23 22.34
N ASP A 74 4.16 -4.50 21.23
CA ASP A 74 4.17 -5.05 19.88
C ASP A 74 4.72 -4.00 18.89
N ASP A 75 5.36 -4.44 17.81
CA ASP A 75 5.90 -3.60 16.73
C ASP A 75 5.67 -4.30 15.40
N LYS A 76 4.64 -3.84 14.67
CA LYS A 76 4.22 -4.46 13.41
C LYS A 76 3.53 -3.48 12.50
N PHE A 77 3.58 -3.76 11.19
CA PHE A 77 2.98 -2.91 10.16
C PHE A 77 3.40 -1.42 10.29
N GLY A 78 4.66 -1.17 10.68
CA GLY A 78 5.17 0.18 10.89
C GLY A 78 4.51 0.94 12.05
N THR A 79 3.91 0.24 13.01
CA THR A 79 3.20 0.81 14.15
C THR A 79 3.67 0.17 15.44
N LYS A 80 4.13 0.98 16.39
CA LYS A 80 4.45 0.52 17.74
C LYS A 80 3.21 0.60 18.60
N ILE A 81 2.90 -0.49 19.28
CA ILE A 81 1.79 -0.56 20.22
C ILE A 81 2.38 -0.46 21.61
N ILE A 82 1.97 0.58 22.33
CA ILE A 82 2.55 0.97 23.61
C ILE A 82 1.51 0.79 24.70
N LEU A 83 1.86 0.02 25.73
CA LEU A 83 1.21 0.09 27.02
C LEU A 83 1.65 1.39 27.70
N GLU A 84 0.85 2.43 27.50
CA GLU A 84 1.19 3.80 27.89
C GLU A 84 1.13 3.93 29.42
N LYS A 85 -0.02 3.59 30.00
CA LYS A 85 -0.23 3.69 31.45
C LYS A 85 -1.31 2.77 32.00
N ILE A 86 -1.23 2.52 33.30
CA ILE A 86 -2.26 1.88 34.11
C ILE A 86 -2.59 2.79 35.28
N GLY A 87 -3.87 3.04 35.51
CA GLY A 87 -4.33 3.95 36.57
C GLY A 87 -5.44 3.36 37.41
N LYS A 88 -5.53 3.77 38.68
CA LYS A 88 -6.59 3.38 39.60
C LYS A 88 -7.53 4.55 39.85
N ARG A 89 -8.84 4.33 39.67
CA ARG A 89 -9.90 5.27 40.04
C ARG A 89 -10.69 4.71 41.21
N GLU A 90 -11.69 5.46 41.67
CA GLU A 90 -12.50 5.09 42.84
C GLU A 90 -13.16 3.71 42.72
N ARG A 91 -13.66 3.34 41.52
CA ARG A 91 -14.45 2.11 41.30
C ARG A 91 -13.81 1.09 40.39
N ASP A 92 -12.82 1.50 39.61
CA ASP A 92 -12.17 0.68 38.59
C ASP A 92 -10.67 0.93 38.58
N PHE A 93 -9.92 0.10 37.87
CA PHE A 93 -8.63 0.47 37.32
C PHE A 93 -8.70 0.37 35.80
N PHE A 94 -7.84 1.08 35.11
CA PHE A 94 -7.84 1.11 33.65
C PHE A 94 -6.45 0.84 33.09
N ILE A 95 -6.45 0.23 31.91
CA ILE A 95 -5.28 -0.06 31.11
C ILE A 95 -5.41 0.74 29.82
N GLN A 96 -4.38 1.50 29.46
CA GLN A 96 -4.38 2.34 28.26
C GLN A 96 -3.30 1.88 27.28
N LEU A 97 -3.73 1.55 26.06
CA LEU A 97 -2.87 1.27 24.91
C LEU A 97 -2.87 2.46 23.96
N ASN A 98 -1.74 2.68 23.30
CA ASN A 98 -1.57 3.68 22.27
C ASN A 98 -0.79 3.10 21.09
N ALA A 99 -1.40 3.12 19.90
CA ALA A 99 -0.72 2.71 18.67
C ALA A 99 -0.10 3.93 17.97
N ILE A 100 1.22 3.98 17.95
CA ILE A 100 2.00 5.08 17.36
C ILE A 100 2.56 4.64 16.00
N PRO A 101 1.98 5.10 14.89
CA PRO A 101 2.46 4.77 13.55
C PRO A 101 3.71 5.58 13.20
N TYR A 102 4.63 4.94 12.49
CA TYR A 102 5.85 5.53 11.93
C TYR A 102 5.81 5.43 10.39
N PRO A 103 4.90 6.18 9.74
CA PRO A 103 4.69 6.01 8.32
C PRO A 103 5.91 6.45 7.51
N ASN A 104 6.19 5.68 6.45
CA ASN A 104 7.05 6.12 5.37
C ASN A 104 6.28 7.15 4.53
N ARG A 105 7.02 7.97 3.77
CA ARG A 105 6.45 9.07 2.97
C ARG A 105 5.75 8.59 1.71
N LYS A 106 6.24 7.53 1.08
CA LYS A 106 5.75 7.14 -0.26
C LYS A 106 4.64 6.11 -0.18
N LEU A 107 4.82 5.08 0.62
CA LEU A 107 3.88 3.98 0.77
C LEU A 107 4.18 3.23 2.06
N GLY A 108 3.21 2.48 2.54
CA GLY A 108 3.40 1.58 3.65
C GLY A 108 2.09 1.15 4.27
N GLN A 109 2.19 0.68 5.51
CA GLN A 109 1.06 0.25 6.31
C GLN A 109 1.04 0.98 7.65
N LEU A 110 -0.14 1.04 8.27
CA LEU A 110 -0.32 1.54 9.63
C LEU A 110 -1.54 0.91 10.29
N LEU A 111 -1.51 0.82 11.62
CA LEU A 111 -2.63 0.36 12.43
C LEU A 111 -3.37 1.55 13.07
N LEU A 112 -4.69 1.53 12.99
CA LEU A 112 -5.58 2.53 13.61
C LEU A 112 -6.66 1.84 14.44
N THR A 113 -7.14 2.49 15.49
CA THR A 113 -8.29 1.99 16.28
C THR A 113 -9.64 2.46 15.71
N SER A 114 -9.58 3.41 14.78
CA SER A 114 -10.70 4.02 14.07
C SER A 114 -10.82 3.50 12.63
N PHE A 115 -11.99 3.74 12.04
CA PHE A 115 -12.25 3.58 10.63
C PHE A 115 -12.13 4.91 9.91
N ILE A 116 -11.33 4.95 8.86
CA ILE A 116 -11.27 6.07 7.92
C ILE A 116 -12.40 5.91 6.91
N THR A 117 -13.29 6.88 6.84
CA THR A 117 -14.36 6.93 5.84
C THR A 117 -13.85 7.50 4.51
N PRO A 118 -14.56 7.30 3.39
CA PRO A 118 -14.16 7.84 2.09
C PRO A 118 -14.03 9.37 2.05
N ASP A 119 -14.72 10.10 2.94
CA ASP A 119 -14.63 11.57 3.05
C ASP A 119 -13.48 12.05 3.96
N GLY A 120 -12.67 11.12 4.49
CA GLY A 120 -11.54 11.41 5.38
C GLY A 120 -11.94 11.70 6.83
N SER A 121 -13.20 11.45 7.20
CA SER A 121 -13.61 11.46 8.61
C SER A 121 -13.29 10.15 9.32
N PHE A 122 -13.42 10.15 10.65
CA PHE A 122 -13.09 8.99 11.50
C PHE A 122 -14.31 8.53 12.27
N THR A 123 -14.53 7.22 12.27
CA THR A 123 -15.50 6.59 13.16
C THR A 123 -14.80 5.60 14.06
N THR A 124 -15.02 5.68 15.37
CA THR A 124 -14.52 4.66 16.29
C THR A 124 -15.57 3.56 16.38
N SER A 125 -15.17 2.33 16.10
CA SER A 125 -16.02 1.18 16.36
C SER A 125 -16.08 0.94 17.87
N GLY A 126 -17.26 1.12 18.44
CA GLY A 126 -17.51 0.94 19.88
C GLY A 126 -17.69 -0.51 20.31
N ASN A 127 -17.22 -1.50 19.53
CA ASN A 127 -17.49 -2.89 19.87
C ASN A 127 -16.67 -3.36 21.09
N PHE A 128 -17.34 -3.95 22.08
CA PHE A 128 -16.75 -4.55 23.29
C PHE A 128 -15.97 -5.84 22.99
N ASP A 129 -16.24 -6.51 21.87
CA ASP A 129 -15.58 -7.77 21.48
C ASP A 129 -14.07 -7.63 21.18
N ARG A 130 -13.50 -6.43 21.38
CA ARG A 130 -12.13 -6.08 21.02
C ARG A 130 -11.15 -6.36 22.17
N TRP A 131 -11.61 -6.63 23.39
CA TRP A 131 -10.75 -6.99 24.51
C TRP A 131 -11.04 -8.38 25.02
N VAL A 132 -9.98 -9.15 25.28
CA VAL A 132 -10.05 -10.44 25.95
C VAL A 132 -8.98 -10.46 27.04
N VAL A 133 -9.39 -10.82 28.25
CA VAL A 133 -8.49 -10.91 29.41
C VAL A 133 -8.58 -12.30 29.99
N THR A 134 -7.47 -13.03 29.94
CA THR A 134 -7.39 -14.40 30.43
C THR A 134 -6.39 -14.54 31.56
N ASP A 135 -6.62 -15.48 32.45
CA ASP A 135 -5.62 -15.89 33.44
C ASP A 135 -4.45 -16.64 32.77
N PRO A 136 -3.39 -17.00 33.51
CA PRO A 136 -2.29 -17.79 32.95
C PRO A 136 -2.70 -19.19 32.45
N ALA A 137 -3.89 -19.70 32.80
CA ALA A 137 -4.44 -20.95 32.31
C ALA A 137 -5.29 -20.78 31.03
N GLY A 138 -5.48 -19.54 30.55
CA GLY A 138 -6.26 -19.21 29.36
C GLY A 138 -7.76 -19.07 29.61
N GLN A 139 -8.23 -19.05 30.85
CA GLN A 139 -9.63 -18.83 31.19
C GLN A 139 -9.96 -17.34 31.16
N ASP A 140 -11.04 -16.95 30.46
CA ASP A 140 -11.55 -15.56 30.51
C ASP A 140 -12.03 -15.23 31.92
N ILE A 141 -11.36 -14.29 32.58
CA ILE A 141 -11.62 -13.92 33.97
C ILE A 141 -12.62 -12.78 34.12
N LEU A 142 -12.89 -12.03 33.05
CA LEU A 142 -13.79 -10.88 33.10
C LEU A 142 -15.17 -11.21 32.52
N HIS A 143 -15.30 -12.22 31.66
CA HIS A 143 -16.57 -12.62 31.04
C HIS A 143 -17.31 -11.42 30.42
N ARG A 144 -16.57 -10.50 29.79
CA ARG A 144 -17.09 -9.24 29.20
C ARG A 144 -17.65 -8.22 30.22
N ASN A 145 -17.43 -8.39 31.51
CA ASN A 145 -17.82 -7.43 32.54
C ASN A 145 -16.72 -6.37 32.74
N PHE A 146 -16.56 -5.49 31.75
CA PHE A 146 -15.64 -4.37 31.77
C PHE A 146 -16.15 -3.21 30.92
N GLY A 147 -15.67 -2.00 31.19
CA GLY A 147 -15.88 -0.84 30.33
C GLY A 147 -14.78 -0.73 29.27
N THR A 148 -15.05 0.00 28.18
CA THR A 148 -14.04 0.35 27.18
C THR A 148 -14.09 1.83 26.86
N GLY A 149 -12.97 2.42 26.47
CA GLY A 149 -12.88 3.81 26.03
C GLY A 149 -11.94 3.98 24.85
N ASN A 150 -12.23 4.95 23.98
CA ASN A 150 -11.31 5.40 22.95
C ASN A 150 -10.91 6.84 23.27
N GLY A 151 -9.61 7.10 23.31
CA GLY A 151 -9.06 8.45 23.48
C GLY A 151 -8.83 9.13 22.14
N PRO A 152 -8.31 10.37 22.14
CA PRO A 152 -7.88 11.03 20.91
C PRO A 152 -6.76 10.24 20.22
N GLY A 153 -6.76 10.25 18.88
CA GLY A 153 -5.79 9.51 18.08
C GLY A 153 -6.06 8.00 18.11
N ASN A 154 -5.03 7.20 18.39
CA ASN A 154 -5.09 5.74 18.40
C ASN A 154 -5.03 5.15 19.82
N ILE A 155 -5.62 5.88 20.78
CA ILE A 155 -5.67 5.48 22.18
C ILE A 155 -6.91 4.61 22.41
N SER A 156 -6.70 3.46 23.05
CA SER A 156 -7.78 2.57 23.47
C SER A 156 -7.54 2.13 24.92
N SER A 157 -8.62 2.07 25.69
CA SER A 157 -8.58 1.72 27.10
C SER A 157 -9.64 0.68 27.47
N ILE A 158 -9.31 -0.15 28.45
CA ILE A 158 -10.24 -1.04 29.15
C ILE A 158 -10.34 -0.59 30.62
N PHE A 159 -11.55 -0.58 31.17
CA PHE A 159 -11.88 -0.23 32.55
C PHE A 159 -12.39 -1.47 33.28
N ILE A 160 -11.74 -1.88 34.35
CA ILE A 160 -12.01 -3.13 35.07
C ILE A 160 -12.46 -2.77 36.49
N ASP A 161 -13.68 -3.16 36.85
CA ASP A 161 -14.23 -2.86 38.17
C ASP A 161 -13.40 -3.53 39.27
N ASP A 162 -13.26 -2.83 40.41
CA ASP A 162 -12.43 -3.27 41.53
C ASP A 162 -12.75 -4.68 42.09
N PRO A 163 -14.01 -5.16 42.09
CA PRO A 163 -14.33 -6.53 42.50
C PRO A 163 -13.63 -7.62 41.68
N TYR A 164 -13.11 -7.30 40.48
CA TYR A 164 -12.35 -8.25 39.66
C TYR A 164 -10.84 -8.20 39.95
N ARG A 165 -10.35 -7.30 40.81
CA ARG A 165 -8.92 -7.06 41.05
C ARG A 165 -8.19 -8.31 41.56
N ASP A 166 -8.80 -9.07 42.46
CA ASP A 166 -8.19 -10.28 43.04
C ASP A 166 -7.93 -11.35 41.98
N LYS A 167 -8.64 -11.32 40.84
CA LYS A 167 -8.39 -12.23 39.72
C LYS A 167 -7.06 -11.96 39.00
N PHE A 168 -6.41 -10.82 39.28
CA PHE A 168 -5.13 -10.42 38.69
C PHE A 168 -3.92 -10.70 39.61
N GLU A 169 -4.10 -11.38 40.75
CA GLU A 169 -3.01 -11.69 41.69
C GLU A 169 -1.83 -12.44 41.03
N GLN A 170 -2.13 -13.29 40.05
CA GLN A 170 -1.13 -14.06 39.31
C GLN A 170 -0.72 -13.41 37.99
N GLY A 171 -1.27 -12.24 37.67
CA GLY A 171 -1.19 -11.58 36.37
C GLY A 171 -2.24 -12.09 35.40
N ALA A 172 -2.31 -11.50 34.23
CA ALA A 172 -3.28 -11.86 33.20
C ALA A 172 -2.73 -11.60 31.80
N TYR A 173 -3.12 -12.41 30.81
CA TYR A 173 -2.91 -12.10 29.40
C TYR A 173 -4.03 -11.18 28.92
N VAL A 174 -3.64 -10.02 28.38
CA VAL A 174 -4.55 -9.03 27.83
C VAL A 174 -4.34 -8.98 26.34
N ARG A 175 -5.39 -9.31 25.58
CA ARG A 175 -5.42 -9.23 24.12
C ARG A 175 -6.39 -8.14 23.67
N PHE A 176 -5.91 -7.26 22.80
CA PHE A 176 -6.70 -6.24 22.15
C PHE A 176 -6.73 -6.44 20.63
N SER A 177 -7.92 -6.71 20.07
CA SER A 177 -8.21 -6.99 18.66
C SER A 177 -8.97 -5.84 17.99
N GLY A 178 -8.65 -4.61 18.36
CA GLY A 178 -9.33 -3.41 17.89
C GLY A 178 -8.60 -2.61 16.81
N TYR A 179 -7.48 -3.12 16.29
CA TYR A 179 -6.72 -2.43 15.26
C TYR A 179 -7.21 -2.77 13.86
N ASN A 180 -7.35 -1.75 13.04
CA ASN A 180 -7.61 -1.81 11.61
C ASN A 180 -6.29 -1.52 10.88
N LEU A 181 -5.89 -2.43 10.00
CA LEU A 181 -4.73 -2.28 9.14
C LEU A 181 -5.11 -1.52 7.88
N TYR A 182 -4.43 -0.41 7.65
CA TYR A 182 -4.55 0.36 6.42
C TYR A 182 -3.25 0.28 5.62
N GLY A 183 -3.39 0.12 4.31
CA GLY A 183 -2.35 0.40 3.34
C GLY A 183 -2.51 1.82 2.80
N TYR A 184 -1.40 2.53 2.60
CA TYR A 184 -1.43 3.85 1.97
C TYR A 184 -0.37 3.99 0.89
N GLN A 185 -0.68 4.85 -0.08
CA GLN A 185 0.21 5.21 -1.17
C GLN A 185 0.08 6.71 -1.44
N GLN A 186 1.22 7.40 -1.54
CA GLN A 186 1.28 8.79 -1.97
C GLN A 186 0.94 8.87 -3.46
N LEU A 187 0.01 9.75 -3.80
CA LEU A 187 -0.27 10.09 -5.19
C LEU A 187 0.93 10.87 -5.77
N ASP A 188 1.36 10.49 -6.98
CA ASP A 188 2.46 11.15 -7.69
C ASP A 188 2.09 12.62 -7.98
N GLY A 189 2.36 13.52 -7.03
CA GLY A 189 2.00 14.94 -7.14
C GLY A 189 2.70 15.86 -6.13
N GLU A 190 3.19 15.38 -4.98
CA GLU A 190 3.83 16.27 -3.99
C GLU A 190 5.25 16.73 -4.38
N LEU A 191 5.91 16.07 -5.33
CA LEU A 191 7.19 16.56 -5.85
C LEU A 191 7.01 17.91 -6.57
N GLU A 192 5.87 18.15 -7.24
CA GLU A 192 5.61 19.40 -7.95
C GLU A 192 5.60 20.62 -7.02
N THR A 193 5.23 20.44 -5.74
CA THR A 193 5.09 21.55 -4.79
C THR A 193 6.42 22.25 -4.49
N TYR A 194 7.56 21.54 -4.58
CA TYR A 194 8.87 22.09 -4.20
C TYR A 194 9.72 22.54 -5.40
N TRP A 195 9.57 21.90 -6.57
CA TRP A 195 10.31 22.28 -7.76
C TRP A 195 9.95 23.68 -8.26
N ILE A 196 8.67 24.08 -8.13
CA ILE A 196 8.20 25.41 -8.52
C ILE A 196 8.93 26.52 -7.75
N PRO A 197 8.97 26.52 -6.39
CA PRO A 197 9.74 27.52 -5.65
C PRO A 197 11.24 27.47 -5.91
N ILE A 198 11.84 26.28 -6.10
CA ILE A 198 13.27 26.15 -6.44
C ILE A 198 13.57 26.78 -7.82
N LEU A 199 12.75 26.48 -8.83
CA LEU A 199 12.85 27.07 -10.16
C LEU A 199 12.67 28.58 -10.10
N PHE A 200 11.68 29.06 -9.35
CA PHE A 200 11.42 30.49 -9.18
C PHE A 200 12.61 31.20 -8.51
N LEU A 201 13.21 30.59 -7.48
CA LEU A 201 14.40 31.09 -6.81
C LEU A 201 15.61 31.13 -7.77
N GLY A 202 15.84 30.05 -8.51
CA GLY A 202 16.91 29.98 -9.52
C GLY A 202 16.75 31.07 -10.60
N LEU A 203 15.52 31.26 -11.07
CA LEU A 203 15.19 32.29 -12.06
C LEU A 203 15.40 33.71 -11.50
N LEU A 204 15.04 33.94 -10.23
CA LEU A 204 15.33 35.20 -9.53
C LEU A 204 16.83 35.45 -9.39
N LEU A 205 17.65 34.42 -9.10
CA LEU A 205 19.11 34.53 -9.04
C LEU A 205 19.70 34.92 -10.39
N VAL A 206 19.23 34.33 -11.49
CA VAL A 206 19.67 34.68 -12.85
C VAL A 206 19.31 36.13 -13.17
N LEU A 207 18.10 36.59 -12.81
CA LEU A 207 17.70 37.99 -13.00
C LEU A 207 18.57 38.96 -12.19
N VAL A 208 18.90 38.63 -10.93
CA VAL A 208 19.81 39.43 -10.10
C VAL A 208 21.21 39.47 -10.72
N ALA A 209 21.71 38.35 -11.25
CA ALA A 209 22.99 38.28 -11.93
C ALA A 209 23.00 39.14 -13.21
N LEU A 210 21.92 39.13 -13.99
CA LEU A 210 21.75 40.00 -15.16
C LEU A 210 21.68 41.48 -14.75
N TYR A 211 20.95 41.82 -13.70
CA TYR A 211 20.85 43.18 -13.18
C TYR A 211 22.21 43.73 -12.72
N ARG A 212 23.06 42.89 -12.12
CA ARG A 212 24.43 43.25 -11.72
C ARG A 212 25.36 43.50 -12.91
N ARG A 213 25.06 42.93 -14.09
CA ARG A 213 25.83 43.12 -15.33
C ARG A 213 25.36 44.31 -16.17
N ARG A 214 24.60 45.26 -15.59
CA ARG A 214 24.14 46.47 -16.28
C ARG A 214 25.32 47.34 -16.73
N SER A 215 25.25 47.86 -17.95
CA SER A 215 26.26 48.77 -18.50
C SER A 215 25.95 50.23 -18.20
N VAL A 216 24.67 50.58 -18.07
CA VAL A 216 24.20 51.96 -17.84
C VAL A 216 23.15 51.96 -16.73
N GLN A 217 23.18 52.99 -15.88
CA GLN A 217 22.15 53.19 -14.86
C GLN A 217 20.84 53.58 -15.56
N GLU A 218 19.83 52.73 -15.39
CA GLU A 218 18.53 52.89 -16.03
C GLU A 218 17.44 52.76 -14.98
N ASN A 219 16.51 53.71 -14.96
CA ASN A 219 15.39 53.70 -14.03
C ASN A 219 14.51 52.47 -14.27
N TRP A 220 14.11 51.82 -13.17
CA TRP A 220 13.23 50.64 -13.17
C TRP A 220 13.78 49.43 -13.94
N LEU A 221 15.10 49.34 -14.14
CA LEU A 221 15.70 48.24 -14.92
C LEU A 221 15.32 46.84 -14.39
N GLY A 222 15.18 46.65 -13.07
CA GLY A 222 14.76 45.37 -12.48
C GLY A 222 13.39 44.92 -13.00
N TRP A 223 12.39 45.79 -12.92
CA TRP A 223 11.04 45.53 -13.46
C TRP A 223 11.04 45.34 -14.98
N LYS A 224 11.90 46.06 -15.70
CA LYS A 224 12.09 45.82 -17.14
C LYS A 224 12.63 44.42 -17.42
N LEU A 225 13.59 43.91 -16.65
CA LEU A 225 14.09 42.55 -16.84
C LEU A 225 13.00 41.49 -16.58
N VAL A 226 12.19 41.69 -15.54
CA VAL A 226 11.01 40.85 -15.25
C VAL A 226 10.01 40.91 -16.42
N GLY A 227 9.73 42.09 -16.95
CA GLY A 227 8.86 42.27 -18.11
C GLY A 227 9.38 41.55 -19.36
N TYR A 228 10.69 41.64 -19.66
CA TYR A 228 11.29 40.93 -20.79
C TYR A 228 11.26 39.40 -20.60
N LEU A 229 11.43 38.90 -19.38
CA LEU A 229 11.26 37.49 -19.07
C LEU A 229 9.83 37.02 -19.37
N PHE A 230 8.82 37.72 -18.83
CA PHE A 230 7.42 37.38 -19.08
C PHE A 230 7.09 37.46 -20.57
N LEU A 231 7.58 38.49 -21.25
CA LEU A 231 7.41 38.65 -22.69
C LEU A 231 8.01 37.44 -23.44
N GLY A 232 9.19 36.97 -23.05
CA GLY A 232 9.82 35.79 -23.67
C GLY A 232 9.08 34.48 -23.40
N GLY A 233 8.48 34.32 -22.22
CA GLY A 233 7.75 33.10 -21.84
C GLY A 233 6.26 33.09 -22.18
N PHE A 234 5.71 34.21 -22.67
CA PHE A 234 4.27 34.33 -22.93
C PHE A 234 3.84 33.51 -24.15
N THR A 235 2.79 32.72 -23.95
CA THR A 235 2.22 31.80 -24.95
C THR A 235 0.81 32.17 -25.34
N LEU A 236 0.48 31.99 -26.62
CA LEU A 236 -0.89 32.00 -27.11
C LEU A 236 -1.29 30.56 -27.48
N SER A 237 -2.44 30.09 -27.00
CA SER A 237 -2.98 28.77 -27.35
C SER A 237 -4.09 28.93 -28.40
N ILE A 238 -3.94 28.27 -29.56
CA ILE A 238 -4.96 28.19 -30.60
C ILE A 238 -5.08 26.73 -31.02
N ASN A 239 -6.27 26.14 -30.86
CA ASN A 239 -6.56 24.74 -31.23
C ASN A 239 -5.45 23.77 -30.77
N GLU A 240 -5.12 23.81 -29.47
CA GLU A 240 -4.08 23.02 -28.80
C GLU A 240 -2.61 23.33 -29.17
N VAL A 241 -2.37 24.13 -30.21
CA VAL A 241 -1.02 24.59 -30.57
C VAL A 241 -0.64 25.80 -29.70
N LYS A 242 0.39 25.63 -28.87
CA LYS A 242 0.96 26.70 -28.04
C LYS A 242 2.04 27.46 -28.81
N LEU A 243 1.79 28.70 -29.20
CA LEU A 243 2.73 29.55 -29.95
C LEU A 243 3.45 30.56 -29.04
N PRO A 244 4.75 30.86 -29.25
CA PRO A 244 5.52 31.80 -28.43
C PRO A 244 5.28 33.26 -28.83
N LEU A 245 4.01 33.70 -28.81
CA LEU A 245 3.62 35.02 -29.31
C LEU A 245 4.40 36.15 -28.62
N GLY A 246 4.62 36.06 -27.32
CA GLY A 246 5.33 37.11 -26.59
C GLY A 246 6.77 37.27 -27.06
N PHE A 247 7.46 36.16 -27.36
CA PHE A 247 8.81 36.22 -27.90
C PHE A 247 8.82 36.81 -29.32
N THR A 248 7.80 36.53 -30.14
CA THR A 248 7.61 37.18 -31.45
C THR A 248 7.43 38.69 -31.31
N VAL A 249 6.59 39.14 -30.38
CA VAL A 249 6.39 40.57 -30.07
C VAL A 249 7.70 41.21 -29.60
N TYR A 250 8.46 40.51 -28.75
CA TYR A 250 9.79 40.94 -28.33
C TYR A 250 10.74 41.14 -29.52
N LEU A 251 10.79 40.19 -30.45
CA LEU A 251 11.67 40.26 -31.63
C LEU A 251 11.34 41.45 -32.53
N LEU A 252 10.05 41.74 -32.72
CA LEU A 252 9.57 42.81 -33.59
C LEU A 252 9.73 44.20 -32.97
N LEU A 253 9.35 44.35 -31.70
CA LEU A 253 9.19 45.68 -31.08
C LEU A 253 10.31 46.03 -30.08
N PHE A 254 10.90 45.05 -29.40
CA PHE A 254 11.72 45.31 -28.20
C PHE A 254 13.21 44.94 -28.34
N ARG A 255 13.60 44.11 -29.33
CA ARG A 255 14.98 43.59 -29.52
C ARG A 255 16.08 44.65 -29.59
N LYS A 256 15.79 45.83 -30.16
CA LYS A 256 16.78 46.88 -30.44
C LYS A 256 16.75 48.05 -29.43
N LEU A 257 15.91 48.00 -28.41
CA LEU A 257 15.76 49.10 -27.46
C LEU A 257 17.00 49.28 -26.58
N LYS A 258 17.65 50.44 -26.70
CA LYS A 258 18.70 50.92 -25.80
C LYS A 258 18.06 51.72 -24.65
N PRO A 259 18.72 51.88 -23.48
CA PRO A 259 20.00 51.29 -23.06
C PRO A 259 19.86 49.82 -22.56
N ASN A 260 20.99 49.18 -22.25
CA ASN A 260 21.07 47.83 -21.64
C ASN A 260 20.44 46.68 -22.48
N SER A 261 20.39 46.80 -23.81
CA SER A 261 19.77 45.79 -24.69
C SER A 261 20.35 44.38 -24.49
N LYS A 262 21.66 44.24 -24.27
CA LYS A 262 22.31 42.93 -24.06
C LYS A 262 21.70 42.12 -22.90
N ILE A 263 21.43 42.75 -21.75
CA ILE A 263 20.85 42.04 -20.59
C ILE A 263 19.34 41.82 -20.73
N LYS A 264 18.63 42.76 -21.38
CA LYS A 264 17.20 42.62 -21.71
C LYS A 264 16.97 41.47 -22.68
N ASN A 265 17.83 41.33 -23.68
CA ASN A 265 17.77 40.24 -24.65
C ASN A 265 18.01 38.87 -23.99
N LYS A 266 18.94 38.81 -23.02
CA LYS A 266 19.16 37.59 -22.23
C LYS A 266 17.97 37.24 -21.35
N ALA A 267 17.28 38.24 -20.77
CA ALA A 267 16.05 38.00 -20.01
C ALA A 267 14.91 37.47 -20.90
N ALA A 268 14.74 38.02 -22.11
CA ALA A 268 13.76 37.49 -23.06
C ALA A 268 14.11 36.07 -23.55
N LEU A 269 15.39 35.78 -23.78
CA LEU A 269 15.84 34.43 -24.13
C LEU A 269 15.61 33.44 -22.97
N LEU A 270 15.82 33.88 -21.73
CA LEU A 270 15.49 33.07 -20.55
C LEU A 270 14.00 32.76 -20.48
N GLY A 271 13.14 33.73 -20.81
CA GLY A 271 11.69 33.52 -20.91
C GLY A 271 11.33 32.49 -21.99
N LEU A 272 11.97 32.58 -23.16
CA LEU A 272 11.79 31.60 -24.22
C LEU A 272 12.24 30.19 -23.80
N LEU A 273 13.35 30.08 -23.07
CA LEU A 273 13.80 28.80 -22.52
C LEU A 273 12.78 28.20 -21.56
N VAL A 274 12.14 29.02 -20.71
CA VAL A 274 11.03 28.57 -19.85
C VAL A 274 9.88 28.03 -20.70
N TYR A 275 9.47 28.75 -21.76
CA TYR A 275 8.45 28.25 -22.69
C TYR A 275 8.83 26.92 -23.35
N VAL A 276 10.04 26.80 -23.90
CA VAL A 276 10.50 25.56 -24.56
C VAL A 276 10.51 24.42 -23.54
N SER A 277 10.95 24.67 -22.31
CA SER A 277 10.92 23.65 -21.26
C SER A 277 9.49 23.14 -20.99
N GLN A 278 8.48 24.02 -21.00
CA GLN A 278 7.07 23.64 -20.83
C GLN A 278 6.54 22.75 -21.97
N LEU A 279 7.05 22.90 -23.20
CA LEU A 279 6.70 22.01 -24.31
C LEU A 279 7.32 20.62 -24.16
N LEU A 280 8.49 20.55 -23.52
CA LEU A 280 9.21 19.30 -23.32
C LEU A 280 8.71 18.53 -22.09
N VAL A 281 8.10 19.20 -21.09
CA VAL A 281 7.59 18.56 -19.87
C VAL A 281 6.68 17.36 -20.16
N PRO A 282 5.65 17.41 -21.03
CA PRO A 282 4.81 16.24 -21.33
C PRO A 282 5.59 15.07 -21.94
N ALA A 283 6.55 15.36 -22.82
CA ALA A 283 7.39 14.34 -23.45
C ALA A 283 8.32 13.65 -22.42
N PHE A 284 8.79 14.39 -21.42
CA PHE A 284 9.59 13.83 -20.33
C PHE A 284 8.74 13.13 -19.25
N ALA A 285 7.57 13.66 -18.91
CA ALA A 285 6.64 13.02 -17.98
C ALA A 285 6.27 11.61 -18.48
N GLY A 286 5.90 11.52 -19.77
CA GLY A 286 5.69 10.27 -20.47
C GLY A 286 6.95 9.42 -20.73
N MET A 287 8.12 9.75 -20.15
CA MET A 287 9.29 8.85 -20.09
C MET A 287 9.66 8.50 -18.64
N VAL A 288 9.41 9.41 -17.70
CA VAL A 288 9.75 9.24 -16.27
C VAL A 288 8.77 8.28 -15.58
N ASP A 289 7.48 8.32 -15.92
CA ASP A 289 6.47 7.44 -15.30
C ASP A 289 6.63 5.95 -15.63
N TRP A 290 7.44 5.61 -16.65
CA TRP A 290 7.60 4.24 -17.18
C TRP A 290 8.79 3.47 -16.63
N HIS A 291 9.57 4.03 -15.72
CA HIS A 291 10.66 3.27 -15.11
C HIS A 291 10.08 2.12 -14.30
N PRO A 292 10.61 0.88 -14.43
CA PRO A 292 10.20 -0.22 -13.59
C PRO A 292 10.28 0.20 -12.13
N ARG A 293 9.11 0.32 -11.49
CA ARG A 293 9.05 0.67 -10.07
C ARG A 293 9.10 -0.64 -9.32
N GLU A 294 10.22 -0.87 -8.67
CA GLU A 294 10.34 -1.88 -7.63
C GLU A 294 9.97 -1.24 -6.30
N MET A 295 9.01 -1.85 -5.61
CA MET A 295 8.48 -1.36 -4.35
C MET A 295 8.51 -2.51 -3.35
N ALA A 296 9.28 -2.35 -2.28
CA ALA A 296 9.33 -3.32 -1.18
C ALA A 296 8.38 -2.87 -0.06
N ILE A 297 7.36 -3.67 0.19
CA ILE A 297 6.42 -3.50 1.30
C ILE A 297 6.90 -4.39 2.44
N ARG A 298 7.28 -3.79 3.56
CA ARG A 298 7.82 -4.50 4.73
C ARG A 298 6.73 -4.84 5.74
N ASN A 299 7.02 -5.81 6.59
CA ASN A 299 6.16 -6.27 7.69
C ASN A 299 4.83 -6.86 7.19
N VAL A 300 4.83 -7.52 6.04
CA VAL A 300 3.66 -8.26 5.54
C VAL A 300 3.73 -9.66 6.10
N SER A 301 2.75 -10.09 6.89
CA SER A 301 2.67 -11.44 7.44
C SER A 301 1.49 -12.19 6.84
N ILE A 302 1.74 -13.18 5.99
CA ILE A 302 0.67 -14.05 5.45
C ILE A 302 -0.07 -14.77 6.58
N GLU A 303 0.63 -15.21 7.62
CA GLU A 303 0.00 -15.89 8.77
C GLU A 303 -1.02 -15.00 9.47
N GLN A 304 -0.69 -13.73 9.69
CA GLN A 304 -1.60 -12.78 10.34
C GLN A 304 -2.68 -12.25 9.39
N LEU A 305 -2.36 -12.07 8.11
CA LEU A 305 -3.23 -11.41 7.14
C LEU A 305 -4.15 -12.40 6.41
N GLY A 306 -3.69 -13.62 6.19
CA GLY A 306 -4.27 -14.54 5.21
C GLY A 306 -4.05 -14.04 3.77
N MET A 307 -4.46 -14.86 2.79
CA MET A 307 -4.32 -14.50 1.38
C MET A 307 -5.17 -13.30 0.97
N ASP A 308 -6.37 -13.16 1.51
CA ASP A 308 -7.20 -11.97 1.31
C ASP A 308 -6.48 -10.69 1.75
N GLY A 309 -5.84 -10.71 2.92
CA GLY A 309 -5.11 -9.55 3.43
C GLY A 309 -3.85 -9.23 2.62
N VAL A 310 -3.15 -10.24 2.09
CA VAL A 310 -2.02 -10.01 1.17
C VAL A 310 -2.48 -9.46 -0.18
N TRP A 311 -3.55 -10.01 -0.74
CA TRP A 311 -4.16 -9.49 -1.96
C TRP A 311 -4.59 -8.03 -1.78
N LYS A 312 -5.31 -7.72 -0.69
CA LYS A 312 -5.71 -6.35 -0.33
C LYS A 312 -4.51 -5.43 -0.11
N THR A 313 -3.41 -5.94 0.44
CA THR A 313 -2.15 -5.19 0.58
C THR A 313 -1.59 -4.79 -0.78
N VAL A 314 -1.58 -5.71 -1.74
CA VAL A 314 -1.15 -5.41 -3.12
C VAL A 314 -2.05 -4.37 -3.76
N THR A 315 -3.37 -4.55 -3.72
CA THR A 315 -4.31 -3.58 -4.34
C THR A 315 -4.33 -2.22 -3.65
N ALA A 316 -3.96 -2.15 -2.37
CA ALA A 316 -3.88 -0.89 -1.63
C ALA A 316 -2.62 -0.06 -1.94
N GLN A 317 -1.56 -0.70 -2.43
CA GLN A 317 -0.23 -0.08 -2.57
C GLN A 317 0.32 -0.09 -3.99
N ALA A 318 -0.18 -0.99 -4.84
CA ALA A 318 -0.07 -0.87 -6.28
C ALA A 318 -1.41 -0.41 -6.84
N PRO A 319 -1.42 0.52 -7.81
CA PRO A 319 -2.64 0.99 -8.47
C PRO A 319 -3.15 -0.08 -9.45
N VAL A 320 -3.46 -1.26 -8.93
CA VAL A 320 -4.01 -2.39 -9.67
C VAL A 320 -5.50 -2.18 -9.81
N SER A 321 -5.97 -2.11 -11.04
CA SER A 321 -7.38 -1.97 -11.36
C SER A 321 -8.16 -3.25 -11.04
N LYS A 322 -9.47 -3.12 -10.81
CA LYS A 322 -10.39 -4.26 -10.69
C LYS A 322 -10.47 -5.14 -11.95
N GLN A 323 -9.96 -4.65 -13.07
CA GLN A 323 -9.94 -5.39 -14.33
C GLN A 323 -8.67 -6.23 -14.50
N ALA A 324 -7.74 -6.15 -13.55
CA ALA A 324 -6.51 -6.92 -13.58
C ALA A 324 -6.79 -8.42 -13.69
N LYS A 325 -6.02 -9.06 -14.56
CA LYS A 325 -6.05 -10.49 -14.83
C LYS A 325 -4.84 -11.15 -14.22
N LEU A 326 -5.01 -12.40 -13.80
CA LEU A 326 -3.91 -13.19 -13.27
C LEU A 326 -3.15 -13.84 -14.43
N LEU A 327 -1.84 -13.62 -14.48
CA LEU A 327 -0.93 -14.26 -15.43
C LEU A 327 -0.35 -15.55 -14.86
N SER A 328 0.12 -15.51 -13.63
CA SER A 328 0.69 -16.69 -12.97
C SER A 328 0.48 -16.59 -11.48
N TYR A 329 0.39 -17.75 -10.84
CA TYR A 329 0.35 -17.87 -9.40
C TYR A 329 1.14 -19.11 -9.01
N GLU A 330 2.07 -18.92 -8.08
CA GLU A 330 2.91 -19.94 -7.51
C GLU A 330 2.99 -19.73 -6.00
N MET A 331 2.80 -20.79 -5.25
CA MET A 331 2.93 -20.78 -3.79
C MET A 331 3.67 -22.02 -3.35
N VAL A 332 4.62 -21.85 -2.45
CA VAL A 332 5.32 -22.95 -1.79
C VAL A 332 4.91 -23.02 -0.34
N LEU A 333 4.59 -24.23 0.11
CA LEU A 333 4.15 -24.56 1.44
C LEU A 333 5.13 -25.52 2.11
N SER A 334 5.29 -25.40 3.43
CA SER A 334 5.90 -26.43 4.26
C SER A 334 4.95 -27.62 4.45
N SER A 335 5.46 -28.75 4.94
CA SER A 335 4.65 -29.91 5.36
C SER A 335 3.56 -29.57 6.40
N ARG A 336 3.72 -28.47 7.13
CA ARG A 336 2.72 -27.96 8.10
C ARG A 336 1.69 -27.03 7.47
N GLY A 337 1.82 -26.73 6.17
CA GLY A 337 0.96 -25.79 5.44
C GLY A 337 1.34 -24.32 5.64
N GLU A 338 2.53 -24.03 6.19
CA GLU A 338 3.04 -22.66 6.31
C GLU A 338 3.53 -22.19 4.94
N VAL A 339 3.17 -20.97 4.53
CA VAL A 339 3.67 -20.40 3.27
C VAL A 339 5.14 -20.05 3.42
N LEU A 340 5.96 -20.53 2.48
CA LEU A 340 7.41 -20.26 2.39
C LEU A 340 7.76 -19.29 1.26
N GLU A 341 7.01 -19.37 0.16
CA GLU A 341 7.13 -18.46 -0.98
C GLU A 341 5.74 -18.22 -1.58
N LEU A 342 5.49 -17.00 -2.03
CA LEU A 342 4.32 -16.67 -2.83
C LEU A 342 4.73 -15.72 -3.94
N THR A 343 4.48 -16.12 -5.18
CA THR A 343 4.73 -15.32 -6.36
C THR A 343 3.46 -15.28 -7.21
N PHE A 344 3.02 -14.09 -7.59
CA PHE A 344 1.95 -13.94 -8.57
C PHE A 344 2.18 -12.76 -9.50
N ARG A 345 1.70 -12.89 -10.72
CA ARG A 345 1.87 -11.89 -11.76
C ARG A 345 0.52 -11.46 -12.29
N LEU A 346 0.32 -10.16 -12.39
CA LEU A 346 -0.92 -9.55 -12.83
C LEU A 346 -0.68 -8.80 -14.14
N VAL A 347 -1.71 -8.74 -14.98
CA VAL A 347 -1.74 -7.87 -16.15
C VAL A 347 -3.02 -7.04 -16.15
N GLU A 348 -2.89 -5.77 -16.47
CA GLU A 348 -4.04 -4.88 -16.68
C GLU A 348 -3.85 -4.04 -17.95
N ARG A 349 -4.95 -3.52 -18.50
CA ARG A 349 -4.91 -2.64 -19.65
C ARG A 349 -5.15 -1.19 -19.22
N ASP A 350 -4.19 -0.32 -19.54
CA ASP A 350 -4.25 1.10 -19.25
C ASP A 350 -3.80 1.92 -20.46
N GLU A 351 -4.64 2.87 -20.89
CA GLU A 351 -4.41 3.74 -22.06
C GLU A 351 -3.89 3.02 -23.33
N GLY A 352 -4.32 1.76 -23.55
CA GLY A 352 -3.92 0.95 -24.71
C GLY A 352 -2.62 0.15 -24.54
N ARG A 353 -1.93 0.27 -23.40
CA ARG A 353 -0.79 -0.56 -23.00
C ARG A 353 -1.20 -1.63 -22.00
N PHE A 354 -0.36 -2.64 -21.85
CA PHE A 354 -0.50 -3.66 -20.82
C PHE A 354 0.51 -3.39 -19.71
N ILE A 355 0.02 -3.28 -18.48
CA ILE A 355 0.84 -3.08 -17.31
C ILE A 355 0.92 -4.40 -16.57
N HIS A 356 2.15 -4.88 -16.37
CA HIS A 356 2.48 -6.09 -15.64
C HIS A 356 2.88 -5.72 -14.22
N THR A 357 2.35 -6.43 -13.24
CA THR A 357 2.74 -6.29 -11.83
C THR A 357 3.16 -7.66 -11.30
N ASP A 358 4.44 -7.83 -11.06
CA ASP A 358 5.00 -9.02 -10.41
C ASP A 358 5.02 -8.79 -8.91
N ALA A 359 4.38 -9.66 -8.15
CA ALA A 359 4.37 -9.66 -6.70
C ALA A 359 5.12 -10.89 -6.18
N VAL A 360 6.20 -10.67 -5.43
CA VAL A 360 7.03 -11.71 -4.84
C VAL A 360 7.07 -11.50 -3.33
N TYR A 361 6.63 -12.49 -2.57
CA TYR A 361 6.64 -12.47 -1.12
C TYR A 361 7.76 -13.35 -0.57
N ASP A 362 8.66 -12.71 0.17
CA ASP A 362 9.71 -13.35 0.95
C ASP A 362 9.25 -13.48 2.40
N VAL A 363 9.07 -14.73 2.84
CA VAL A 363 8.60 -15.06 4.20
C VAL A 363 9.65 -14.78 5.27
N GLN A 364 10.93 -14.98 4.97
CA GLN A 364 12.01 -14.80 5.95
C GLN A 364 12.14 -13.32 6.31
N GLU A 365 12.08 -12.46 5.30
CA GLU A 365 12.19 -11.01 5.47
C GLU A 365 10.84 -10.33 5.75
N GLN A 366 9.71 -11.05 5.57
CA GLN A 366 8.36 -10.49 5.59
C GLN A 366 8.19 -9.30 4.65
N ILE A 367 8.79 -9.43 3.46
CA ILE A 367 8.80 -8.39 2.42
C ILE A 367 7.98 -8.86 1.22
N LEU A 368 7.04 -8.03 0.82
CA LEU A 368 6.32 -8.17 -0.45
C LEU A 368 6.91 -7.17 -1.45
N THR A 369 7.63 -7.68 -2.44
CA THR A 369 8.23 -6.89 -3.51
C THR A 369 7.28 -6.85 -4.70
N LEU A 370 6.90 -5.64 -5.10
CA LEU A 370 6.09 -5.37 -6.27
C LEU A 370 6.97 -4.75 -7.36
N LYS A 371 7.03 -5.39 -8.52
CA LYS A 371 7.73 -4.87 -9.70
C LYS A 371 6.72 -4.60 -10.80
N ARG A 372 6.64 -3.34 -11.23
CA ARG A 372 5.74 -2.93 -12.31
C ARG A 372 6.51 -2.72 -13.60
N SER A 373 5.98 -3.22 -14.72
CA SER A 373 6.52 -2.98 -16.06
C SER A 373 5.39 -2.82 -17.08
N SER A 374 5.68 -2.33 -18.28
CA SER A 374 4.66 -2.19 -19.33
C SER A 374 5.12 -2.76 -20.67
N THR A 375 4.15 -3.22 -21.45
CA THR A 375 4.35 -3.75 -22.80
C THR A 375 3.25 -3.26 -23.73
N ASP A 376 3.56 -3.08 -25.01
CA ASP A 376 2.59 -2.56 -25.99
C ASP A 376 1.61 -3.65 -26.51
N GLN A 377 1.91 -4.94 -26.36
CA GLN A 377 1.06 -6.03 -26.88
C GLN A 377 0.97 -7.21 -25.91
N TRP A 378 -0.26 -7.70 -25.73
CA TRP A 378 -0.56 -8.95 -25.01
C TRP A 378 -1.78 -9.64 -25.63
N LEU A 379 -1.56 -10.77 -26.30
CA LEU A 379 -2.62 -11.46 -27.07
C LEU A 379 -3.58 -12.28 -26.20
N GLN A 380 -3.16 -12.69 -25.00
CA GLN A 380 -3.90 -13.62 -24.14
C GLN A 380 -4.80 -12.95 -23.09
N TYR A 381 -4.77 -11.61 -22.98
CA TYR A 381 -5.44 -10.84 -21.92
C TYR A 381 -6.91 -11.25 -21.69
N ASN A 382 -7.68 -11.37 -22.77
CA ASN A 382 -9.12 -11.58 -22.69
C ASN A 382 -9.51 -13.00 -22.20
N ARG A 383 -8.58 -13.95 -22.18
CA ARG A 383 -8.84 -15.35 -21.80
C ARG A 383 -8.58 -15.65 -20.33
N GLN A 384 -7.88 -14.75 -19.65
CA GLN A 384 -7.38 -14.96 -18.29
C GLN A 384 -8.46 -14.68 -17.25
N ILE A 385 -8.39 -15.44 -16.15
CA ILE A 385 -9.22 -15.25 -14.96
C ILE A 385 -8.98 -13.86 -14.35
N SER A 386 -10.04 -13.24 -13.84
CA SER A 386 -9.91 -12.02 -13.04
C SER A 386 -9.08 -12.31 -11.79
N ALA A 387 -8.12 -11.46 -11.46
CA ALA A 387 -7.32 -11.62 -10.25
C ALA A 387 -8.20 -11.57 -8.98
N GLU A 388 -9.16 -10.64 -8.94
CA GLU A 388 -10.12 -10.52 -7.83
C GLU A 388 -10.93 -11.81 -7.65
N HIS A 389 -11.41 -12.41 -8.75
CA HIS A 389 -12.15 -13.68 -8.72
C HIS A 389 -11.26 -14.83 -8.24
N PHE A 390 -10.03 -14.94 -8.75
CA PHE A 390 -9.10 -15.98 -8.33
C PHE A 390 -8.79 -15.92 -6.82
N PHE A 391 -8.42 -14.75 -6.30
CA PHE A 391 -8.09 -14.62 -4.87
C PHE A 391 -9.31 -14.83 -3.96
N ALA A 392 -10.52 -14.49 -4.42
CA ALA A 392 -11.75 -14.88 -3.74
C ALA A 392 -11.87 -16.41 -3.66
N ARG A 393 -11.68 -17.13 -4.77
CA ARG A 393 -11.70 -18.60 -4.80
C ARG A 393 -10.63 -19.26 -3.96
N VAL A 394 -9.42 -18.69 -3.89
CA VAL A 394 -8.35 -19.20 -2.99
C VAL A 394 -8.83 -19.27 -1.55
N VAL A 395 -9.59 -18.28 -1.11
CA VAL A 395 -10.12 -18.19 0.26
C VAL A 395 -11.36 -19.07 0.42
N GLU A 396 -12.34 -18.93 -0.47
CA GLU A 396 -13.63 -19.65 -0.39
C GLU A 396 -13.48 -21.16 -0.50
N LEU A 397 -12.62 -21.62 -1.42
CA LEU A 397 -12.42 -23.05 -1.69
C LEU A 397 -11.23 -23.63 -0.91
N HIS A 398 -10.64 -22.83 0.00
CA HIS A 398 -9.48 -23.21 0.79
C HIS A 398 -8.32 -23.80 -0.05
N LEU A 399 -8.00 -23.19 -1.20
CA LEU A 399 -7.03 -23.74 -2.16
C LEU A 399 -5.60 -23.87 -1.61
N MET A 400 -5.27 -23.16 -0.52
CA MET A 400 -3.98 -23.35 0.18
C MET A 400 -3.88 -24.69 0.92
N ASN A 401 -5.00 -25.39 1.13
CA ASN A 401 -5.03 -26.69 1.80
C ASN A 401 -4.81 -27.85 0.85
N LEU A 402 -4.67 -27.60 -0.46
CA LEU A 402 -4.40 -28.63 -1.46
C LEU A 402 -3.01 -29.25 -1.24
N ARG A 403 -2.87 -30.53 -1.58
CA ARG A 403 -1.67 -31.33 -1.30
C ARG A 403 -1.28 -32.19 -2.50
N SER A 404 -0.02 -32.61 -2.54
CA SER A 404 0.44 -33.68 -3.43
C SER A 404 -0.06 -35.06 -2.93
N ALA A 405 0.09 -36.10 -3.74
CA ALA A 405 -0.33 -37.45 -3.36
C ALA A 405 0.63 -38.13 -2.35
N GLY A 406 1.88 -37.65 -2.24
CA GLY A 406 2.89 -38.16 -1.32
C GLY A 406 3.11 -37.27 -0.09
N ASP A 407 3.80 -37.82 0.91
CA ASP A 407 4.30 -37.10 2.08
C ASP A 407 5.62 -36.41 1.73
N HIS A 408 5.54 -35.13 1.43
CA HIS A 408 6.68 -34.31 1.04
C HIS A 408 6.90 -33.19 2.06
N PRO A 409 8.16 -32.86 2.38
CA PRO A 409 8.47 -31.77 3.30
C PRO A 409 8.00 -30.41 2.78
N TYR A 410 7.77 -30.30 1.47
CA TYR A 410 7.31 -29.11 0.80
C TYR A 410 6.32 -29.42 -0.33
N VAL A 411 5.36 -28.54 -0.54
CA VAL A 411 4.35 -28.63 -1.61
C VAL A 411 4.33 -27.32 -2.37
N LYS A 412 4.40 -27.38 -3.70
CA LYS A 412 4.21 -26.25 -4.60
C LYS A 412 2.82 -26.32 -5.22
N LEU A 413 2.09 -25.21 -5.14
CA LEU A 413 0.83 -24.97 -5.82
C LEU A 413 1.09 -24.02 -6.98
N GLU A 414 0.72 -24.42 -8.19
CA GLU A 414 0.94 -23.63 -9.41
C GLU A 414 -0.36 -23.53 -10.20
N LEU A 415 -0.74 -22.30 -10.54
CA LEU A 415 -1.83 -22.06 -11.48
C LEU A 415 -1.33 -22.34 -12.90
N MET A 416 -1.99 -23.28 -13.56
CA MET A 416 -1.63 -23.71 -14.90
C MET A 416 -2.33 -22.86 -15.97
N GLU A 417 -1.78 -22.86 -17.19
CA GLU A 417 -2.38 -22.23 -18.38
C GLU A 417 -2.79 -20.75 -18.17
N ASP A 418 -1.99 -20.04 -17.39
CA ASP A 418 -2.18 -18.63 -17.00
C ASP A 418 -3.58 -18.33 -16.46
N GLY A 419 -4.19 -19.30 -15.77
CA GLY A 419 -5.54 -19.18 -15.24
C GLY A 419 -6.65 -19.13 -16.30
N THR A 420 -6.37 -19.49 -17.54
CA THR A 420 -7.41 -19.69 -18.55
C THR A 420 -8.17 -20.98 -18.23
N PRO A 421 -9.52 -21.02 -18.33
CA PRO A 421 -10.23 -22.29 -18.23
C PRO A 421 -9.77 -23.27 -19.32
N VAL A 422 -9.41 -24.48 -18.91
CA VAL A 422 -8.90 -25.54 -19.78
C VAL A 422 -9.93 -26.62 -19.97
N ASN A 423 -9.96 -27.24 -21.15
CA ASN A 423 -10.69 -28.48 -21.37
C ASN A 423 -9.78 -29.65 -20.98
N TYR A 424 -9.78 -29.99 -19.70
CA TYR A 424 -8.88 -30.97 -19.10
C TYR A 424 -9.31 -32.39 -19.45
N GLY A 425 -8.39 -33.16 -20.07
CA GLY A 425 -8.65 -34.53 -20.54
C GLY A 425 -7.52 -35.52 -20.25
N ILE A 426 -6.59 -35.17 -19.34
CA ILE A 426 -5.46 -36.04 -18.98
C ILE A 426 -6.00 -37.18 -18.10
N LYS A 427 -5.85 -38.43 -18.56
CA LYS A 427 -6.38 -39.61 -17.87
C LYS A 427 -5.41 -40.10 -16.79
N GLU A 428 -4.13 -39.96 -17.05
CA GLU A 428 -3.05 -40.33 -16.16
C GLU A 428 -2.98 -39.41 -14.92
N GLY A 429 -2.69 -39.99 -13.76
CA GLY A 429 -2.53 -39.24 -12.51
C GLY A 429 -3.81 -39.01 -11.72
N HIS A 430 -3.63 -38.45 -10.52
CA HIS A 430 -4.71 -38.09 -9.61
C HIS A 430 -5.27 -36.72 -9.98
N LYS A 431 -6.59 -36.64 -10.13
CA LYS A 431 -7.31 -35.45 -10.55
C LYS A 431 -8.56 -35.26 -9.71
N PHE A 432 -8.76 -34.04 -9.23
CA PHE A 432 -9.84 -33.72 -8.31
C PHE A 432 -10.55 -32.43 -8.73
N GLY A 433 -11.85 -32.37 -8.46
CA GLY A 433 -12.62 -31.14 -8.47
C GLY A 433 -12.59 -30.50 -7.09
N VAL A 434 -12.65 -29.17 -7.04
CA VAL A 434 -12.75 -28.38 -5.81
C VAL A 434 -13.95 -27.45 -5.92
N ASP A 435 -14.86 -27.55 -4.97
CA ASP A 435 -16.00 -26.66 -4.82
C ASP A 435 -16.26 -26.32 -3.34
N GLU A 436 -17.36 -25.61 -3.07
CA GLU A 436 -17.74 -25.19 -1.70
C GLU A 436 -18.00 -26.36 -0.75
N LYS A 437 -18.25 -27.57 -1.27
CA LYS A 437 -18.43 -28.80 -0.48
C LYS A 437 -17.10 -29.49 -0.16
N GLY A 438 -16.02 -29.10 -0.85
CA GLY A 438 -14.67 -29.59 -0.65
C GLY A 438 -14.06 -30.21 -1.90
N VAL A 439 -13.17 -31.18 -1.69
CA VAL A 439 -12.41 -31.85 -2.76
C VAL A 439 -13.07 -33.19 -3.09
N TYR A 440 -13.29 -33.47 -4.38
CA TYR A 440 -13.86 -34.73 -4.86
C TYR A 440 -13.07 -35.28 -6.05
N GLU A 441 -13.00 -36.60 -6.19
CA GLU A 441 -12.26 -37.26 -7.27
C GLU A 441 -12.99 -37.12 -8.61
N ILE A 442 -12.23 -36.87 -9.68
CA ILE A 442 -12.73 -36.90 -11.07
C ILE A 442 -12.27 -38.20 -11.72
N VAL A 443 -13.20 -39.08 -12.06
CA VAL A 443 -12.87 -40.35 -12.74
C VAL A 443 -12.69 -40.17 -14.24
N ASN A 444 -12.03 -41.12 -14.90
CA ASN A 444 -11.69 -41.02 -16.32
C ASN A 444 -12.89 -40.89 -17.25
N GLU A 445 -14.05 -41.41 -16.83
CA GLU A 445 -15.32 -41.40 -17.58
C GLU A 445 -15.97 -40.01 -17.58
N GLN A 446 -15.63 -39.15 -16.62
CA GLN A 446 -16.13 -37.77 -16.55
C GLN A 446 -15.33 -36.82 -17.44
N LEU A 447 -14.21 -37.28 -18.01
CA LEU A 447 -13.36 -36.45 -18.86
C LEU A 447 -13.89 -36.36 -20.30
N PRO A 448 -13.73 -35.21 -20.97
CA PRO A 448 -13.02 -34.03 -20.48
C PRO A 448 -13.92 -33.10 -19.63
N VAL A 449 -13.31 -32.40 -18.68
CA VAL A 449 -13.98 -31.39 -17.85
C VAL A 449 -13.40 -30.00 -18.15
N THR A 450 -14.25 -28.97 -18.17
CA THR A 450 -13.79 -27.60 -18.37
C THR A 450 -13.72 -26.86 -17.03
N GLY A 451 -12.57 -26.28 -16.69
CA GLY A 451 -12.40 -25.53 -15.44
C GLY A 451 -11.03 -24.85 -15.34
N ASN A 452 -10.81 -24.11 -14.27
CA ASN A 452 -9.50 -23.54 -13.95
C ASN A 452 -8.63 -24.59 -13.23
N TRP A 453 -7.34 -24.64 -13.57
CA TRP A 453 -6.45 -25.75 -13.17
C TRP A 453 -5.31 -25.27 -12.26
N ILE A 454 -5.21 -25.85 -11.07
CA ILE A 454 -4.05 -25.73 -10.17
C ILE A 454 -3.39 -27.11 -10.06
N SER A 455 -2.07 -27.14 -10.22
CA SER A 455 -1.25 -28.33 -9.96
C SER A 455 -0.66 -28.23 -8.56
N ALA A 456 -0.75 -29.30 -7.78
CA ALA A 456 -0.01 -29.48 -6.53
C ALA A 456 1.10 -30.51 -6.75
N CYS A 457 2.32 -30.19 -6.32
CA CYS A 457 3.44 -31.12 -6.44
C CYS A 457 4.35 -31.09 -5.21
N GLY A 458 4.91 -32.26 -4.88
CA GLY A 458 5.79 -32.44 -3.74
C GLY A 458 7.26 -32.36 -4.15
N PHE A 459 8.10 -31.91 -3.23
CA PHE A 459 9.56 -31.91 -3.41
C PHE A 459 10.31 -32.09 -2.10
N ARG A 460 11.51 -32.68 -2.20
CA ARG A 460 12.34 -33.07 -1.06
C ARG A 460 13.31 -32.00 -0.58
N VAL A 461 13.73 -31.11 -1.47
CA VAL A 461 14.73 -30.07 -1.19
C VAL A 461 14.18 -28.72 -1.61
N TYR A 462 14.17 -27.77 -0.67
CA TYR A 462 13.92 -26.36 -0.97
C TYR A 462 15.17 -25.77 -1.62
N ALA A 463 15.19 -25.71 -2.95
CA ALA A 463 16.27 -25.11 -3.73
C ALA A 463 15.68 -24.20 -4.82
N GLU A 464 16.40 -23.13 -5.18
CA GLU A 464 15.99 -22.08 -6.14
C GLU A 464 15.60 -22.60 -7.55
N HIS A 465 15.85 -23.89 -7.85
CA HIS A 465 15.52 -24.51 -9.12
C HIS A 465 14.71 -25.79 -8.86
N TYR A 466 13.39 -25.65 -8.79
CA TYR A 466 12.38 -26.71 -8.63
C TYR A 466 12.42 -27.73 -9.78
N SER A 467 13.47 -28.55 -9.84
CA SER A 467 13.69 -29.57 -10.87
C SER A 467 13.30 -30.95 -10.34
N GLY A 468 12.00 -31.11 -10.06
CA GLY A 468 11.43 -32.39 -9.62
C GLY A 468 10.03 -32.20 -9.07
N CYS A 469 9.02 -32.46 -9.90
CA CYS A 469 7.62 -32.52 -9.52
C CYS A 469 7.31 -33.98 -9.18
N GLU A 470 7.38 -34.35 -7.89
CA GLU A 470 7.00 -35.68 -7.41
C GLU A 470 5.51 -35.69 -7.00
N ASP A 471 4.84 -36.83 -7.20
CA ASP A 471 3.47 -37.09 -6.75
C ASP A 471 2.47 -35.98 -7.09
N ARG A 472 2.54 -35.52 -8.35
CA ARG A 472 1.67 -34.48 -8.89
C ARG A 472 0.19 -34.85 -8.75
N VAL A 473 -0.60 -33.88 -8.30
CA VAL A 473 -2.05 -33.94 -8.25
C VAL A 473 -2.62 -32.70 -8.94
N ASP A 474 -3.56 -32.92 -9.84
CA ASP A 474 -4.21 -31.84 -10.58
C ASP A 474 -5.59 -31.53 -9.99
N TYR A 475 -5.81 -30.27 -9.65
CA TYR A 475 -7.05 -29.76 -9.06
C TYR A 475 -7.75 -28.82 -10.02
N LEU A 476 -9.04 -29.03 -10.22
CA LEU A 476 -9.90 -28.18 -11.05
C LEU A 476 -10.96 -27.48 -10.21
N PHE A 477 -11.13 -26.18 -10.40
CA PHE A 477 -12.18 -25.38 -9.77
C PHE A 477 -12.95 -24.59 -10.82
N ASP A 478 -14.10 -24.03 -10.42
CA ASP A 478 -15.06 -23.38 -11.33
C ASP A 478 -15.40 -24.27 -12.55
N ILE A 479 -15.64 -25.56 -12.30
CA ILE A 479 -15.92 -26.54 -13.37
C ILE A 479 -17.27 -26.24 -14.03
N VAL A 480 -17.29 -26.20 -15.36
CA VAL A 480 -18.47 -25.94 -16.20
C VAL A 480 -18.75 -27.17 -17.08
N GLY A 481 -19.95 -27.76 -16.98
CA GLY A 481 -20.42 -28.88 -17.82
C GLY A 481 -21.04 -30.06 -17.07
N GLU A 482 -21.58 -31.05 -17.79
CA GLU A 482 -22.31 -32.26 -17.30
C GLU A 482 -21.48 -33.24 -16.44
N GLY A 483 -20.26 -32.87 -16.02
CA GLY A 483 -19.43 -33.65 -15.10
C GLY A 483 -19.84 -33.52 -13.62
N ARG A 484 -20.81 -32.67 -13.29
CA ARG A 484 -21.35 -32.51 -11.93
C ARG A 484 -22.22 -33.72 -11.59
N TRP A 485 -21.62 -34.77 -11.07
CA TRP A 485 -22.34 -35.88 -10.43
C TRP A 485 -22.94 -35.36 -9.12
N ASP A 486 -24.10 -34.71 -9.21
CA ASP A 486 -24.95 -34.44 -8.05
C ASP A 486 -25.50 -35.79 -7.58
N GLY A 487 -24.71 -36.54 -6.80
CA GLY A 487 -25.07 -37.84 -6.23
C GLY A 487 -26.19 -37.77 -5.19
N VAL A 488 -27.31 -37.14 -5.52
CA VAL A 488 -28.57 -37.26 -4.79
C VAL A 488 -29.42 -38.25 -5.59
N PRO A 489 -29.76 -39.44 -5.03
CA PRO A 489 -30.79 -40.27 -5.64
C PRO A 489 -32.07 -39.45 -5.74
N GLU A 490 -32.61 -39.30 -6.95
CA GLU A 490 -33.98 -38.84 -7.15
C GLU A 490 -34.89 -39.67 -6.24
N ALA A 491 -35.40 -39.05 -5.18
CA ALA A 491 -36.46 -39.63 -4.38
C ALA A 491 -37.65 -39.78 -5.32
N ASN A 492 -37.95 -41.04 -5.66
CA ASN A 492 -39.15 -41.45 -6.37
C ASN A 492 -40.35 -40.63 -5.90
N GLN A 493 -40.87 -39.78 -6.79
CA GLN A 493 -42.27 -39.38 -6.71
C GLN A 493 -43.11 -40.61 -7.04
N VAL A 494 -43.54 -41.29 -5.98
CA VAL A 494 -44.65 -42.23 -6.02
C VAL A 494 -45.93 -41.41 -6.01
N GLN A 495 -46.74 -41.61 -7.06
CA GLN A 495 -48.14 -41.18 -7.13
C GLN A 495 -48.99 -41.82 -6.04
#